data_AF-A0A6H2NSH8-F1
#
_entry.id   AF-A0A6H2NSH8-F1
#
_cell.length_a   1.000
_cell.length_b   1.000
_cell.length_c   1.000
_cell.angle_alpha   90.00
_cell.angle_beta   90.00
_cell.angle_gamma   90.00
#
_symmetry.space_group_name_H-M   'P 1'
#
loop_
_entity.id
_entity.type
_entity.pdbx_description
1 polymer ?
#
loop_
_entity_poly.entity_id
_entity_poly.type
_entity_poly.pdbx_seq_one_letter_code
_entity_poly.pdbx_strand_id
1 'polypeptide(L)'
;ILSLVQKKYEEYEIKTQPYVFIKASNGTYGMGIITATSGKEILNLNKKKRHKMKKIKEGIAINSVIIQEGVPTIDIFKSSSAEPLIYYIGDTPTCYLYRCNSRKDVYSSLNSTDCEFYDISQVVEGKILSLWSIVGKLAVLALAVEIKSFHL
;
A
#
# COMPACT_ATOMS: atom_id res chain seq x y z
N ILE A 1 13.59 -10.81 -2.27
CA ILE A 1 12.63 -9.77 -2.74
C ILE A 1 13.36 -8.59 -3.35
N LEU A 2 14.12 -7.77 -2.59
CA LEU A 2 14.80 -6.58 -3.15
C LEU A 2 15.62 -6.85 -4.42
N SER A 3 16.38 -7.95 -4.48
CA SER A 3 17.13 -8.33 -5.69
C SER A 3 16.23 -8.72 -6.87
N LEU A 4 15.04 -9.28 -6.61
CA LEU A 4 14.06 -9.61 -7.66
C LEU A 4 13.44 -8.32 -8.23
N VAL A 5 13.09 -7.38 -7.36
CA VAL A 5 12.58 -6.06 -7.75
C VAL A 5 13.64 -5.29 -8.52
N GLN A 6 14.89 -5.27 -8.04
CA GLN A 6 16.02 -4.63 -8.72
C GLN A 6 16.20 -5.15 -10.15
N LYS A 7 16.14 -6.46 -10.36
CA LYS A 7 16.23 -7.06 -11.71
C LYS A 7 15.11 -6.56 -12.64
N LYS A 8 13.89 -6.42 -12.12
CA LYS A 8 12.76 -5.87 -12.90
C LYS A 8 12.91 -4.38 -13.16
N TYR A 9 13.45 -3.63 -12.21
CA TYR A 9 13.73 -2.22 -12.39
C TYR A 9 14.80 -2.00 -13.46
N GLU A 10 15.84 -2.82 -13.50
CA GLU A 10 16.84 -2.80 -14.57
C GLU A 10 16.23 -3.12 -15.94
N GLU A 11 15.37 -4.14 -16.02
CA GLU A 11 14.65 -4.54 -17.24
C GLU A 11 13.78 -3.40 -17.82
N TYR A 12 13.11 -2.63 -16.96
CA TYR A 12 12.25 -1.52 -17.36
C TYR A 12 12.91 -0.14 -17.23
N GLU A 13 14.24 -0.10 -17.06
CA GLU A 13 15.05 1.12 -16.93
C GLU A 13 14.61 2.08 -15.80
N ILE A 14 13.95 1.56 -14.76
CA ILE A 14 13.50 2.31 -13.58
C ILE A 14 14.72 2.70 -12.73
N LYS A 15 14.94 3.99 -12.54
CA LYS A 15 16.13 4.54 -11.86
C LYS A 15 15.97 4.71 -10.35
N THR A 16 14.77 4.55 -9.81
CA THR A 16 14.51 4.67 -8.37
C THR A 16 15.02 3.46 -7.59
N GLN A 17 15.33 3.64 -6.31
CA GLN A 17 15.77 2.54 -5.45
C GLN A 17 14.60 1.60 -5.10
N PRO A 18 14.74 0.27 -5.27
CA PRO A 18 13.78 -0.69 -4.75
C PRO A 18 13.64 -0.59 -3.23
N TYR A 19 12.42 -0.75 -2.76
CA TYR A 19 12.12 -0.80 -1.33
C TYR A 19 11.01 -1.82 -1.07
N VAL A 20 10.85 -2.20 0.19
CA VAL A 20 9.80 -3.11 0.63
C VAL A 20 9.02 -2.53 1.79
N PHE A 21 7.73 -2.88 1.86
CA PHE A 21 6.94 -2.80 3.07
C PHE A 21 7.10 -4.08 3.87
N ILE A 22 7.29 -3.95 5.18
CA ILE A 22 7.25 -5.05 6.15
C ILE A 22 6.04 -4.81 7.03
N LYS A 23 5.11 -5.75 6.99
CA LYS A 23 3.79 -5.65 7.62
C LYS A 23 3.63 -6.79 8.63
N ALA A 24 3.16 -6.49 9.84
CA ALA A 24 2.72 -7.54 10.75
C ALA A 24 1.54 -8.32 10.15
N SER A 25 1.57 -9.65 10.29
CA SER A 25 0.60 -10.57 9.68
C SER A 25 -0.79 -10.54 10.32
N ASN A 26 -0.90 -10.21 11.60
CA ASN A 26 -2.14 -10.40 12.39
C ASN A 26 -3.15 -9.23 12.31
N GLY A 27 -3.21 -8.52 11.20
CA GLY A 27 -4.08 -7.33 11.07
C GLY A 27 -3.59 -6.17 11.95
N THR A 28 -3.74 -4.94 11.46
CA THR A 28 -2.89 -3.87 12.01
C THR A 28 -3.52 -2.51 12.21
N TYR A 29 -4.70 -2.18 11.69
CA TYR A 29 -5.24 -0.80 11.75
C TYR A 29 -4.13 0.28 11.56
N GLY A 30 -3.17 0.06 10.66
CA GLY A 30 -2.02 0.96 10.39
C GLY A 30 -0.77 0.84 11.32
N MET A 31 -0.79 0.02 12.36
CA MET A 31 0.36 -0.25 13.27
C MET A 31 1.19 -1.46 12.82
N GLY A 32 2.52 -1.46 12.94
CA GLY A 32 3.31 -2.63 12.48
C GLY A 32 3.55 -2.66 10.97
N ILE A 33 3.64 -1.48 10.35
CA ILE A 33 4.14 -1.31 8.98
C ILE A 33 5.40 -0.45 9.01
N ILE A 34 6.50 -0.97 8.47
CA ILE A 34 7.73 -0.20 8.24
C ILE A 34 8.20 -0.40 6.79
N THR A 35 9.08 0.49 6.32
CA THR A 35 9.78 0.33 5.05
C THR A 35 11.27 0.07 5.27
N ALA A 36 11.89 -0.59 4.30
CA ALA A 36 13.33 -0.79 4.22
C ALA A 36 13.79 -0.89 2.76
N THR A 37 15.02 -0.43 2.53
CA THR A 37 15.70 -0.55 1.22
C THR A 37 16.83 -1.58 1.24
N SER A 38 17.17 -2.13 2.42
CA SER A 38 18.20 -3.17 2.58
C SER A 38 17.97 -4.03 3.82
N GLY A 39 18.59 -5.22 3.85
CA GLY A 39 18.58 -6.06 5.05
C GLY A 39 19.32 -5.43 6.24
N LYS A 40 20.31 -4.56 5.99
CA LYS A 40 21.06 -3.86 7.04
C LYS A 40 20.17 -2.91 7.86
N GLU A 41 19.18 -2.28 7.24
CA GLU A 41 18.22 -1.45 7.96
C GLU A 41 17.39 -2.25 8.98
N ILE A 42 17.12 -3.52 8.69
CA ILE A 42 16.35 -4.40 9.58
C ILE A 42 17.17 -4.79 10.80
N LEU A 43 18.46 -5.09 10.60
CA LEU A 43 19.38 -5.36 11.70
C LEU A 43 19.57 -4.13 12.60
N ASN A 44 19.46 -2.92 12.03
CA ASN A 44 19.73 -1.65 12.70
C ASN A 44 18.49 -0.77 12.91
N LEU A 45 17.32 -1.38 13.15
CA LEU A 45 16.09 -0.61 13.40
C LEU A 45 16.21 0.29 14.62
N ASN A 46 15.84 1.57 14.49
CA ASN A 46 15.78 2.48 15.62
C ASN A 46 14.66 2.09 16.62
N LYS A 47 14.72 2.65 17.84
CA LYS A 47 13.75 2.37 18.92
C LYS A 47 12.30 2.57 18.49
N LYS A 48 12.02 3.59 17.66
CA LYS A 48 10.67 3.90 17.15
C LYS A 48 10.15 2.82 16.20
N LYS A 49 10.94 2.41 15.18
CA LYS A 49 10.58 1.32 14.26
C LYS A 49 10.44 -0.01 15.00
N ARG A 50 11.34 -0.31 15.95
CA ARG A 50 11.24 -1.51 16.81
C ARG A 50 9.95 -1.52 17.63
N HIS A 51 9.58 -0.40 18.26
CA HIS A 51 8.31 -0.31 18.98
C HIS A 51 7.11 -0.55 18.07
N LYS A 52 7.12 0.01 16.85
CA LYS A 52 6.06 -0.19 15.86
C LYS A 52 5.91 -1.67 15.47
N MET A 53 7.01 -2.43 15.48
CA MET A 53 7.05 -3.86 15.13
C MET A 53 7.03 -4.81 16.34
N LYS A 54 6.84 -4.31 17.57
CA LYS A 54 6.82 -5.15 18.79
C LYS A 54 5.43 -5.67 19.12
N LYS A 55 4.42 -4.80 19.02
CA LYS A 55 3.02 -5.10 19.33
C LYS A 55 2.10 -4.36 18.38
N ILE A 56 1.01 -4.99 17.98
CA ILE A 56 -0.11 -4.31 17.31
C ILE A 56 -1.03 -3.66 18.34
N LYS A 57 -2.09 -2.99 17.87
CA LYS A 57 -3.17 -2.48 18.73
C LYS A 57 -3.70 -3.65 19.59
N GLU A 58 -4.06 -3.38 20.85
CA GLU A 58 -4.46 -4.39 21.86
C GLU A 58 -3.31 -5.21 22.49
N GLY A 59 -2.05 -4.91 22.14
CA GLY A 59 -0.89 -5.43 22.87
C GLY A 59 -0.46 -6.84 22.46
N ILE A 60 -1.09 -7.40 21.42
CA ILE A 60 -0.73 -8.68 20.81
C ILE A 60 0.67 -8.59 20.19
N ALA A 61 1.51 -9.58 20.47
CA ALA A 61 2.86 -9.67 19.93
C ALA A 61 2.83 -9.98 18.42
N ILE A 62 3.77 -9.37 17.69
CA ILE A 62 3.97 -9.67 16.27
C ILE A 62 4.87 -10.90 16.17
N ASN A 63 4.30 -12.02 15.73
CA ASN A 63 5.02 -13.29 15.63
C ASN A 63 5.42 -13.66 14.20
N SER A 64 4.83 -13.03 13.19
CA SER A 64 5.21 -13.17 11.79
C SER A 64 4.99 -11.87 11.03
N VAL A 65 5.66 -11.76 9.88
CA VAL A 65 5.61 -10.58 9.02
C VAL A 65 5.43 -10.99 7.57
N ILE A 66 4.80 -10.11 6.80
CA ILE A 66 4.73 -10.16 5.34
C ILE A 66 5.69 -9.11 4.80
N ILE A 67 6.50 -9.49 3.82
CA ILE A 67 7.37 -8.59 3.09
C ILE A 67 6.79 -8.41 1.69
N GLN A 68 6.44 -7.18 1.35
CA GLN A 68 5.82 -6.83 0.08
C GLN A 68 6.70 -5.82 -0.65
N GLU A 69 6.81 -5.95 -1.96
CA GLU A 69 7.38 -4.90 -2.82
C GLU A 69 6.70 -3.55 -2.55
N GLY A 70 7.52 -2.50 -2.47
CA GLY A 70 7.04 -1.14 -2.38
C GLY A 70 6.79 -0.57 -3.78
N VAL A 71 5.58 -0.09 -4.02
CA VAL A 71 5.20 0.62 -5.26
C VAL A 71 5.13 2.11 -4.93
N PRO A 72 5.97 2.98 -5.53
CA PRO A 72 5.94 4.41 -5.25
C PRO A 72 4.64 5.06 -5.73
N THR A 73 4.10 5.98 -4.93
CA THR A 73 3.01 6.86 -5.36
C THR A 73 3.53 7.87 -6.37
N ILE A 74 2.93 7.96 -7.56
CA ILE A 74 3.34 8.92 -8.60
C ILE A 74 2.32 10.05 -8.79
N ASP A 75 1.06 9.84 -8.42
CA ASP A 75 0.03 10.85 -8.60
C ASP A 75 0.19 11.97 -7.57
N ILE A 76 -0.02 13.20 -8.04
CA ILE A 76 -0.05 14.41 -7.22
C ILE A 76 -1.39 15.07 -7.44
N PHE A 77 -2.12 15.32 -6.35
CA PHE A 77 -3.38 16.05 -6.38
C PHE A 77 -3.38 17.12 -5.30
N LYS A 78 -3.74 18.36 -5.66
CA LYS A 78 -3.69 19.52 -4.75
C LYS A 78 -2.35 19.64 -4.02
N SER A 79 -1.26 19.50 -4.77
CA SER A 79 0.12 19.60 -4.27
C SER A 79 0.50 18.56 -3.19
N SER A 80 -0.24 17.45 -3.11
CA SER A 80 0.03 16.35 -2.18
C SER A 80 0.11 15.03 -2.94
N SER A 81 0.91 14.08 -2.45
CA SER A 81 0.87 12.70 -2.95
C SER A 81 -0.54 12.14 -2.82
N ALA A 82 -1.01 11.49 -3.87
CA ALA A 82 -2.37 10.99 -3.99
C ALA A 82 -2.38 9.53 -4.45
N GLU A 83 -3.22 8.71 -3.85
CA GLU A 83 -3.44 7.33 -4.29
C GLU A 83 -4.91 7.13 -4.64
N PRO A 84 -5.24 6.47 -5.77
CA PRO A 84 -6.62 6.13 -6.08
C PRO A 84 -7.18 5.15 -5.04
N LEU A 85 -8.39 5.44 -4.57
CA LEU A 85 -9.17 4.62 -3.66
C LEU A 85 -10.55 4.38 -4.28
N ILE A 86 -10.87 3.12 -4.53
CA ILE A 86 -12.09 2.74 -5.24
C ILE A 86 -12.95 1.88 -4.31
N TYR A 87 -14.20 2.29 -4.11
CA TYR A 87 -15.18 1.47 -3.41
C TYR A 87 -15.95 0.61 -4.41
N TYR A 88 -16.19 -0.64 -4.01
CA TYR A 88 -16.97 -1.61 -4.76
C TYR A 88 -18.21 -2.02 -3.97
N ILE A 89 -19.32 -2.18 -4.69
CA ILE A 89 -20.50 -2.92 -4.20
C ILE A 89 -20.61 -4.16 -5.09
N GLY A 90 -20.37 -5.34 -4.50
CA GLY A 90 -20.19 -6.56 -5.28
C GLY A 90 -18.97 -6.45 -6.21
N ASP A 91 -19.17 -6.64 -7.51
CA ASP A 91 -18.15 -6.53 -8.56
C ASP A 91 -18.10 -5.16 -9.24
N THR A 92 -18.98 -4.24 -8.82
CA THR A 92 -19.21 -2.96 -9.49
C THR A 92 -18.54 -1.82 -8.73
N PRO A 93 -17.62 -1.05 -9.35
CA PRO A 93 -17.04 0.14 -8.73
C PRO A 93 -18.12 1.23 -8.60
N THR A 94 -18.28 1.78 -7.40
CA THR A 94 -19.36 2.73 -7.09
C THR A 94 -18.84 4.12 -6.71
N CYS A 95 -17.59 4.23 -6.24
CA CYS A 95 -17.01 5.51 -5.88
C CYS A 95 -15.51 5.52 -6.20
N TYR A 96 -15.04 6.62 -6.78
CA TYR A 96 -13.65 6.85 -7.14
C TYR A 96 -13.13 8.07 -6.38
N LEU A 97 -12.20 7.83 -5.48
CA LEU A 97 -11.59 8.86 -4.65
C LEU A 97 -10.10 8.93 -4.92
N TYR A 98 -9.51 10.09 -4.67
CA TYR A 98 -8.13 10.17 -4.25
C TYR A 98 -8.03 10.25 -2.74
N ARG A 99 -7.13 9.44 -2.16
CA ARG A 99 -6.60 9.63 -0.81
C ARG A 99 -5.32 10.46 -0.92
N CYS A 100 -5.34 11.67 -0.39
CA CYS A 100 -4.21 12.59 -0.40
C CYS A 100 -3.56 12.70 0.98
N ASN A 101 -2.24 12.88 1.03
CA ASN A 101 -1.55 13.14 2.29
C ASN A 101 -0.29 13.99 2.10
N SER A 102 -0.34 15.25 2.55
CA SER A 102 0.77 16.22 2.45
C SER A 102 1.93 15.94 3.40
N ARG A 103 1.72 15.10 4.42
CA ARG A 103 2.73 14.75 5.44
C ARG A 103 3.49 13.46 5.14
N LYS A 104 3.20 12.83 4.01
CA LYS A 104 3.73 11.54 3.59
C LYS A 104 4.47 11.68 2.28
N ASP A 105 5.59 10.97 2.18
CA ASP A 105 6.32 10.85 0.93
C ASP A 105 5.72 9.74 0.06
N VAL A 106 6.17 9.72 -1.19
CA VAL A 106 5.79 8.76 -2.23
C VAL A 106 6.18 7.30 -1.93
N TYR A 107 7.02 7.05 -0.93
CA TYR A 107 7.47 5.71 -0.54
C TYR A 107 6.80 5.22 0.75
N SER A 108 5.88 6.03 1.30
CA SER A 108 5.22 5.77 2.57
C SER A 108 3.75 5.49 2.36
N SER A 109 3.14 4.73 3.29
CA SER A 109 1.69 4.55 3.24
C SER A 109 0.99 5.88 3.52
N LEU A 110 0.17 6.33 2.56
CA LEU A 110 -0.65 7.53 2.74
C LEU A 110 -1.79 7.33 3.74
N ASN A 111 -2.13 6.06 4.05
CA ASN A 111 -3.16 5.69 5.01
C ASN A 111 -2.77 6.10 6.43
N SER A 112 -3.31 7.23 6.88
CA SER A 112 -3.12 7.75 8.24
C SER A 112 -4.28 8.68 8.62
N THR A 113 -4.35 9.06 9.89
CA THR A 113 -5.41 9.95 10.41
C THR A 113 -5.48 11.32 9.73
N ASP A 114 -4.36 11.78 9.15
CA ASP A 114 -4.23 13.11 8.56
C ASP A 114 -4.51 13.10 7.04
N CYS A 115 -4.99 11.98 6.47
CA CYS A 115 -5.30 11.92 5.04
C CYS A 115 -6.63 12.58 4.71
N GLU A 116 -6.70 13.17 3.52
CA GLU A 116 -7.89 13.80 2.96
C GLU A 116 -8.42 12.97 1.79
N PHE A 117 -9.73 13.00 1.57
CA PHE A 117 -10.38 12.27 0.48
C PHE A 117 -11.11 13.21 -0.45
N TYR A 118 -10.94 12.99 -1.75
CA TYR A 118 -11.53 13.81 -2.80
C TYR A 118 -12.22 12.93 -3.83
N ASP A 119 -13.48 13.23 -4.16
CA ASP A 119 -14.16 12.61 -5.29
C ASP A 119 -13.52 13.09 -6.59
N ILE A 120 -13.09 12.13 -7.41
CA ILE A 120 -12.39 12.39 -8.68
C ILE A 120 -13.11 11.80 -9.88
N SER A 121 -14.34 11.32 -9.71
CA SER A 121 -15.17 10.74 -10.78
C SER A 121 -15.37 11.68 -11.98
N GLN A 122 -15.37 13.00 -11.74
CA GLN A 122 -15.52 14.03 -12.76
C GLN A 122 -14.20 14.70 -13.16
N VAL A 123 -13.10 14.39 -12.47
CA VAL A 123 -11.81 15.08 -12.64
C VAL A 123 -10.82 14.24 -13.43
N VAL A 124 -10.87 12.93 -13.29
CA VAL A 124 -9.94 12.00 -13.95
C VAL A 124 -10.53 11.50 -15.27
N GLU A 125 -9.70 11.40 -16.29
CA GLU A 125 -10.10 10.90 -17.61
C GLU A 125 -10.71 9.50 -17.54
N GLY A 126 -11.78 9.27 -18.31
CA GLY A 126 -12.50 7.98 -18.31
C GLY A 126 -11.61 6.77 -18.62
N LYS A 127 -10.56 6.94 -19.45
CA LYS A 127 -9.60 5.86 -19.75
C LYS A 127 -8.79 5.44 -18.51
N ILE A 128 -8.37 6.39 -17.69
CA ILE A 128 -7.63 6.12 -16.44
C ILE A 128 -8.55 5.42 -15.44
N LEU A 129 -9.79 5.91 -15.29
CA LEU A 129 -10.80 5.24 -14.45
C LEU A 129 -11.06 3.79 -14.88
N SER A 130 -11.08 3.52 -16.19
CA SER A 130 -11.22 2.17 -16.72
C SER A 130 -10.03 1.27 -16.35
N LEU A 131 -8.80 1.77 -16.44
CA LEU A 131 -7.60 1.00 -16.07
C LEU A 131 -7.61 0.65 -14.58
N TRP A 132 -7.89 1.64 -13.73
CA TRP A 132 -8.01 1.42 -12.29
C TRP A 132 -9.13 0.43 -11.95
N SER A 133 -10.26 0.50 -12.65
CA SER A 133 -11.38 -0.42 -12.49
C SER A 133 -10.97 -1.87 -12.78
N ILE A 134 -10.19 -2.11 -13.83
CA ILE A 134 -9.71 -3.46 -14.18
C ILE A 134 -8.80 -4.01 -13.08
N VAL A 135 -7.80 -3.24 -12.64
CA VAL A 135 -6.87 -3.67 -11.57
C VAL A 135 -7.61 -3.88 -10.26
N GLY A 136 -8.54 -2.98 -9.91
CA GLY A 136 -9.36 -3.10 -8.70
C GLY A 136 -10.28 -4.32 -8.74
N LYS A 137 -10.88 -4.65 -9.89
CA LYS A 137 -11.69 -5.86 -10.06
C LYS A 137 -10.89 -7.14 -9.87
N LEU A 138 -9.63 -7.19 -10.34
CA LEU A 138 -8.75 -8.32 -10.07
C LEU A 138 -8.47 -8.49 -8.56
N ALA A 139 -8.29 -7.38 -7.85
CA ALA A 139 -8.11 -7.41 -6.40
C ALA A 139 -9.39 -7.88 -5.66
N VAL A 140 -10.56 -7.41 -6.07
CA VAL A 140 -11.86 -7.85 -5.52
C VAL A 140 -12.09 -9.34 -5.79
N LEU A 141 -11.76 -9.82 -6.99
CA LEU A 141 -11.85 -11.25 -7.33
C LEU A 141 -10.90 -12.09 -6.48
N ALA A 142 -9.65 -11.67 -6.31
CA ALA A 142 -8.69 -12.35 -5.45
C ALA A 142 -9.20 -12.46 -4.01
N LEU A 143 -9.75 -11.36 -3.47
CA LEU A 143 -10.39 -11.34 -2.15
C LEU A 143 -11.57 -12.31 -2.07
N ALA A 144 -12.44 -12.33 -3.08
CA ALA A 144 -13.59 -13.24 -3.11
C ALA A 144 -13.16 -14.72 -3.12
N VAL A 145 -12.11 -15.07 -3.86
CA VAL A 145 -11.52 -16.41 -3.88
C VAL A 145 -10.93 -16.78 -2.51
N GLU A 146 -10.19 -15.85 -1.89
CA GLU A 146 -9.60 -16.03 -0.58
C GLU A 146 -10.68 -16.25 0.50
N ILE A 147 -11.72 -15.41 0.55
CA ILE A 147 -12.84 -15.57 1.49
C ILE A 147 -13.53 -16.92 1.32
N LYS A 148 -13.74 -17.36 0.07
CA LYS A 148 -14.35 -18.66 -0.21
C LYS A 148 -13.53 -19.83 0.34
N SER A 149 -12.20 -19.72 0.33
CA SER A 149 -11.32 -20.76 0.90
C SER A 149 -11.34 -20.87 2.42
N PHE A 150 -11.83 -19.84 3.14
CA PHE A 150 -11.97 -19.89 4.60
C PHE A 150 -13.31 -20.48 5.06
N HIS A 151 -14.29 -20.59 4.15
CA HIS A 151 -15.62 -21.13 4.42
C HIS A 151 -15.84 -22.55 3.86
N LEU A 152 -14.74 -23.21 3.46
CA LEU A 152 -14.64 -24.65 3.18
C LEU A 152 -13.70 -25.27 4.23
#